data_AF-A0A3C7W4D8-F1
#
_entry.id   AF-A0A3C7W4D8-F1
#
_cell.length_a   1.000
_cell.length_b   1.000
_cell.length_c   1.000
_cell.angle_alpha   90.00
_cell.angle_beta   90.00
_cell.angle_gamma   90.00
#
_symmetry.space_group_name_H-M   'P 1'
#
loop_
_entity.id
_entity.type
_entity.pdbx_description
1 polymer ?
#
loop_
_entity_poly.entity_id
_entity_poly.type
_entity_poly.pdbx_seq_one_letter_code
_entity_poly.pdbx_strand_id
1 'polypeptide(L)'
;MLCLLASLAPAHAAVAGVSFETVQALPFSAPTARLAYGEAESQYGLYWAPAGGPAVAPLVVLVHGGCWLAAYGVDHLRPLASALADAGFAVWAPEYRRVGDGGGDP
;
A
#
# COMPACT_ATOMS: atom_id res chain seq x y z
N MET A 1 -32.78 37.21 11.76
CA MET A 1 -31.84 37.29 10.61
C MET A 1 -30.85 36.14 10.77
N LEU A 2 -31.16 34.97 10.19
CA LEU A 2 -30.39 33.74 10.33
C LEU A 2 -29.49 33.61 9.09
N CYS A 3 -28.18 33.78 9.25
CA CYS A 3 -27.20 33.59 8.19
C CYS A 3 -26.96 32.09 7.98
N LEU A 4 -27.45 31.54 6.86
CA LEU A 4 -27.12 30.19 6.42
C LEU A 4 -25.71 30.24 5.80
N LEU A 5 -24.69 29.80 6.52
CA LEU A 5 -23.40 29.49 5.91
C LEU A 5 -23.56 28.15 5.17
N ALA A 6 -23.83 28.24 3.87
CA ALA A 6 -23.73 27.09 2.99
C ALA A 6 -22.25 26.68 2.93
N SER A 7 -21.91 25.57 3.58
CA SER A 7 -20.62 24.90 3.41
C SER A 7 -20.53 24.44 1.96
N LEU A 8 -19.75 25.14 1.14
CA LEU A 8 -19.34 24.65 -0.16
C LEU A 8 -18.45 23.42 0.08
N ALA A 9 -19.01 22.23 -0.10
CA ALA A 9 -18.20 21.04 -0.27
C ALA A 9 -17.27 21.30 -1.48
N PRO A 10 -15.96 21.01 -1.39
CA PRO A 10 -15.09 21.15 -2.54
C PRO A 10 -15.64 20.24 -3.63
N ALA A 11 -15.82 20.79 -4.84
CA ALA A 11 -16.08 19.98 -6.02
C ALA A 11 -14.96 18.93 -6.09
N HIS A 12 -15.31 17.65 -6.13
CA HIS A 12 -14.35 16.62 -6.48
C HIS A 12 -13.87 16.95 -7.90
N ALA A 13 -12.69 17.53 -8.00
CA ALA A 13 -12.02 17.69 -9.29
C ALA A 13 -11.99 16.30 -9.93
N ALA A 14 -12.43 16.20 -11.19
CA ALA A 14 -12.26 14.97 -11.95
C ALA A 14 -10.76 14.65 -11.94
N VAL A 15 -10.37 13.60 -11.22
CA VAL A 15 -9.00 13.10 -11.26
C VAL A 15 -8.80 12.64 -12.69
N ALA A 16 -7.96 13.34 -13.44
CA ALA A 16 -7.52 12.88 -14.74
C ALA A 16 -7.04 11.42 -14.60
N GLY A 17 -7.39 10.55 -15.55
CA GLY A 17 -7.05 9.14 -15.46
C GLY A 17 -5.54 8.95 -15.24
N VAL A 18 -5.15 8.49 -14.05
CA VAL A 18 -3.76 8.16 -13.73
C VAL A 18 -3.53 6.72 -14.16
N SER A 19 -2.56 6.49 -15.05
CA SER A 19 -2.21 5.14 -15.47
C SER A 19 -1.53 4.37 -14.33
N PHE A 20 -1.66 3.05 -14.34
CA PHE A 20 -0.97 2.21 -13.36
C PHE A 20 0.56 2.32 -13.47
N GLU A 21 1.09 2.51 -14.67
CA GLU A 21 2.51 2.77 -14.91
C GLU A 21 2.97 4.07 -14.22
N THR A 22 2.16 5.13 -14.31
CA THR A 22 2.44 6.40 -13.62
C THR A 22 2.52 6.22 -12.11
N VAL A 23 1.63 5.41 -11.52
CA VAL A 23 1.66 5.11 -10.08
C VAL A 23 2.91 4.29 -9.71
N GLN A 24 3.26 3.28 -10.52
CA GLN A 24 4.45 2.45 -10.28
C GLN A 24 5.76 3.24 -10.40
N ALA A 25 5.79 4.28 -11.24
CA ALA A 25 6.96 5.14 -11.41
C ALA A 25 7.15 6.17 -10.29
N LEU A 26 6.21 6.27 -9.34
CA LEU A 26 6.36 7.17 -8.20
C LEU A 26 7.56 6.77 -7.34
N PRO A 27 8.31 7.75 -6.79
CA PRO A 27 9.40 7.46 -5.89
C PRO A 27 8.90 6.76 -4.61
N PHE A 28 9.75 5.92 -4.03
CA PHE A 28 9.45 5.22 -2.79
C PHE A 28 10.74 5.03 -1.98
N SER A 29 10.57 4.84 -0.67
CA SER A 29 11.65 4.46 0.24
C SER A 29 11.71 2.95 0.37
N ALA A 30 12.93 2.41 0.52
CA ALA A 30 13.10 0.99 0.81
C ALA A 30 12.36 0.60 2.11
N PRO A 31 11.79 -0.61 2.20
CA PRO A 31 11.18 -1.08 3.43
C PRO A 31 12.21 -1.14 4.56
N THR A 32 11.78 -0.79 5.77
CA THR A 32 12.58 -0.87 7.00
C THR A 32 12.95 -2.32 7.32
N ALA A 33 12.05 -3.27 7.08
CA ALA A 33 12.32 -4.69 7.28
C ALA A 33 11.55 -5.56 6.29
N ARG A 34 12.06 -6.77 6.05
CA ARG A 34 11.36 -7.87 5.42
C ARG A 34 11.18 -8.98 6.46
N LEU A 35 9.93 -9.32 6.75
CA LEU A 35 9.57 -10.24 7.83
C LEU A 35 8.91 -11.47 7.22
N ALA A 36 9.46 -12.66 7.46
CA ALA A 36 8.80 -13.91 7.10
C ALA A 36 7.63 -14.19 8.06
N TYR A 37 6.51 -14.69 7.54
CA TYR A 37 5.36 -15.14 8.34
C TYR A 37 5.02 -16.62 8.10
N GLY A 38 5.75 -17.30 7.22
CA GLY A 38 5.62 -18.72 6.94
C GLY A 38 6.81 -19.26 6.16
N GLU A 39 6.77 -20.56 5.85
CA GLU A 39 7.89 -21.30 5.26
C GLU A 39 8.04 -21.11 3.74
N ALA A 40 6.96 -20.79 3.02
CA ALA A 40 7.03 -20.62 1.57
C ALA A 40 7.74 -19.31 1.20
N GLU A 41 8.44 -19.28 0.06
CA GLU A 41 9.19 -18.10 -0.39
C GLU A 41 8.35 -16.83 -0.51
N SER A 42 7.06 -16.99 -0.82
CA SER A 42 6.09 -15.91 -0.93
C SER A 42 5.51 -15.46 0.43
N GLN A 43 5.81 -16.15 1.54
CA GLN A 43 5.25 -15.86 2.86
C GLN A 43 6.12 -14.88 3.64
N TYR A 44 6.22 -13.66 3.10
CA TYR A 44 6.88 -12.55 3.76
C TYR A 44 6.03 -11.28 3.67
N GLY A 45 6.32 -10.29 4.50
CA GLY A 45 5.80 -8.94 4.35
C GLY A 45 6.90 -7.90 4.44
N LEU A 46 6.69 -6.81 3.71
CA LEU A 46 7.52 -5.62 3.77
C LEU A 46 6.96 -4.67 4.83
N TYR A 47 7.81 -4.18 5.70
CA TYR A 47 7.45 -3.29 6.79
C TYR A 47 8.12 -1.92 6.61
N TRP A 48 7.34 -0.86 6.76
CA TRP A 48 7.83 0.52 6.88
C TRP A 48 7.51 1.07 8.26
N ALA A 49 8.53 1.57 8.94
CA ALA A 49 8.37 2.27 10.20
C ALA A 49 7.75 3.67 9.97
N PRO A 50 6.86 4.13 10.86
CA PRO A 50 6.27 5.46 10.78
C PRO A 50 7.34 6.56 10.95
N ALA A 51 7.34 7.57 10.09
CA ALA A 51 8.20 8.73 10.24
C ALA A 51 7.75 9.61 11.41
N GLY A 52 8.70 10.00 12.28
CA GLY A 52 8.49 11.02 13.33
C GLY A 52 7.33 10.77 14.30
N GLY A 53 6.81 9.54 14.37
CA GLY A 53 5.56 9.22 15.04
C GLY A 53 5.65 9.10 16.57
N PRO A 54 4.50 9.14 17.27
CA PRO A 54 4.42 8.78 18.69
C PRO A 54 4.87 7.33 18.92
N ALA A 55 5.21 6.99 20.17
CA ALA A 55 5.71 5.65 20.55
C ALA A 55 4.80 4.48 20.12
N VAL A 56 3.53 4.76 19.81
CA VAL A 56 2.56 3.83 19.22
C VAL A 56 1.91 4.49 18.01
N ALA A 57 2.12 3.93 16.82
CA ALA A 57 1.47 4.35 15.57
C ALA A 57 0.39 3.35 15.13
N PRO A 58 -0.69 3.79 14.48
CA PRO A 58 -1.65 2.89 13.84
C PRO A 58 -0.98 2.07 12.73
N LEU A 59 -1.32 0.78 12.67
CA LEU A 59 -0.86 -0.14 11.63
C LEU A 59 -1.85 -0.16 10.46
N VAL A 60 -1.33 0.04 9.25
CA VAL A 60 -2.04 -0.17 7.98
C VAL A 60 -1.50 -1.44 7.33
N VAL A 61 -2.39 -2.39 7.02
CA VAL A 61 -2.05 -3.60 6.27
C VAL A 61 -2.49 -3.43 4.82
N LEU A 62 -1.54 -3.49 3.88
CA LEU A 62 -1.82 -3.32 2.45
C LEU A 62 -1.72 -4.67 1.72
N VAL A 63 -2.85 -5.20 1.28
CA VAL A 63 -2.90 -6.43 0.48
C VAL A 63 -3.02 -6.05 -0.99
N HIS A 64 -2.05 -6.50 -1.79
CA HIS A 64 -2.00 -6.14 -3.21
C HIS A 64 -2.99 -6.95 -4.05
N GLY A 65 -3.36 -6.42 -5.23
CA GLY A 65 -4.21 -7.09 -6.21
C GLY A 65 -3.41 -7.84 -7.28
N GLY A 66 -4.02 -8.05 -8.45
CA GLY A 66 -3.36 -8.69 -9.61
C GLY A 66 -3.97 -10.03 -10.02
N CYS A 67 -5.26 -10.25 -9.75
CA CYS A 67 -5.98 -11.50 -10.08
C CYS A 67 -5.28 -12.77 -9.57
N TRP A 68 -4.51 -12.64 -8.48
CA TRP A 68 -3.70 -13.69 -7.87
C TRP A 68 -2.62 -14.26 -8.79
N LEU A 69 -2.25 -13.56 -9.86
CA LEU A 69 -1.25 -14.01 -10.81
C LEU A 69 0.16 -13.71 -10.29
N ALA A 70 1.08 -14.66 -10.47
CA ALA A 70 2.49 -14.53 -10.13
C ALA A 70 3.15 -13.28 -10.75
N ALA A 71 2.63 -12.81 -11.87
CA ALA A 71 3.08 -11.61 -12.59
C ALA A 71 2.96 -10.29 -11.78
N TYR A 72 2.15 -10.26 -10.72
CA TYR A 72 1.97 -9.07 -9.89
C TYR A 72 2.36 -9.37 -8.44
N GLY A 73 3.48 -8.82 -7.99
CA GLY A 73 3.93 -8.91 -6.60
C GLY A 73 3.67 -7.64 -5.80
N VAL A 74 4.03 -7.69 -4.52
CA VAL A 74 3.88 -6.60 -3.53
C VAL A 74 4.51 -5.25 -3.95
N ASP A 75 5.42 -5.26 -4.92
CA ASP A 75 6.23 -4.10 -5.31
C ASP A 75 5.43 -2.89 -5.78
N HIS A 76 4.27 -3.09 -6.39
CA HIS A 76 3.44 -1.97 -6.84
C HIS A 76 2.75 -1.20 -5.69
N LEU A 77 2.82 -1.70 -4.45
CA LEU A 77 2.38 -0.99 -3.26
C LEU A 77 3.45 -0.07 -2.67
N ARG A 78 4.72 -0.19 -3.09
CA ARG A 78 5.85 0.53 -2.44
C ARG A 78 5.66 2.05 -2.39
N PRO A 79 5.16 2.74 -3.44
CA PRO A 79 4.92 4.18 -3.35
C PRO A 79 3.84 4.54 -2.32
N LEU A 80 2.74 3.79 -2.28
CA LEU A 80 1.67 4.01 -1.30
C LEU A 80 2.14 3.72 0.13
N ALA A 81 2.88 2.62 0.32
CA ALA A 81 3.42 2.25 1.62
C ALA A 81 4.40 3.31 2.16
N SER A 82 5.25 3.85 1.28
CA SER A 82 6.19 4.93 1.63
C SER A 82 5.43 6.20 2.03
N ALA A 83 4.45 6.63 1.23
CA ALA A 83 3.67 7.82 1.53
C ALA A 83 2.89 7.72 2.86
N LEU A 84 2.34 6.54 3.16
CA LEU A 84 1.67 6.30 4.45
C LEU A 84 2.66 6.28 5.62
N ALA A 85 3.85 5.70 5.43
CA ALA A 85 4.90 5.73 6.44
C ALA A 85 5.37 7.15 6.74
N ASP A 86 5.59 7.97 5.71
CA ASP A 86 5.93 9.39 5.83
C ASP A 86 4.82 10.21 6.50
N ALA A 87 3.56 9.78 6.35
CA ALA A 87 2.41 10.34 7.06
C ALA A 87 2.26 9.86 8.51
N GLY A 88 3.18 9.03 9.02
CA GLY A 88 3.23 8.59 10.42
C GLY A 88 2.49 7.28 10.71
N PHE A 89 2.15 6.49 9.70
CA PHE A 89 1.58 5.15 9.87
C PHE A 89 2.66 4.08 9.89
N ALA A 90 2.51 3.05 10.73
CA ALA A 90 3.23 1.81 10.52
C ALA A 90 2.57 1.08 9.35
N VAL A 91 3.35 0.58 8.39
CA VAL A 91 2.79 -0.09 7.21
C VAL A 91 3.36 -1.49 7.08
N TRP A 92 2.47 -2.47 6.88
CA TRP A 92 2.84 -3.85 6.57
C TRP A 92 2.18 -4.29 5.28
N ALA A 93 2.98 -4.65 4.27
CA ALA A 93 2.51 -5.13 2.98
C ALA A 93 2.93 -6.60 2.80
N PRO A 94 2.05 -7.57 3.08
CA PRO A 94 2.34 -8.98 2.86
C PRO A 94 2.37 -9.33 1.37
N GLU A 95 3.35 -10.13 1.00
CA GLU A 95 3.31 -10.99 -0.18
C GLU A 95 2.61 -12.30 0.18
N TYR A 96 2.06 -13.00 -0.81
CA TYR A 96 1.34 -14.25 -0.62
C TYR A 96 1.53 -15.19 -1.81
N ARG A 97 1.09 -16.45 -1.68
CA ARG A 97 1.20 -17.42 -2.76
C ARG A 97 0.29 -17.03 -3.93
N ARG A 98 0.82 -17.06 -5.15
CA ARG A 98 0.11 -16.67 -6.37
C ARG A 98 0.06 -17.83 -7.37
N VAL A 99 -0.94 -17.80 -8.25
CA VAL A 99 -1.08 -18.73 -9.39
C VAL A 99 0.10 -18.54 -10.32
N GLY A 100 0.83 -19.63 -10.59
CA GLY A 100 2.06 -19.63 -11.37
C GLY A 100 3.35 -19.79 -10.56
N ASP A 101 3.30 -19.65 -9.23
CA ASP A 101 4.45 -19.84 -8.32
C ASP A 101 4.57 -21.29 -7.81
N GLY A 102 4.21 -22.28 -8.65
CA GLY A 102 4.17 -23.69 -8.24
C GLY A 102 3.00 -24.06 -7.31
N GLY A 103 2.04 -23.15 -7.10
CA GLY A 103 0.80 -23.41 -6.38
C GLY A 103 -0.40 -22.70 -7.03
N GLY A 104 -1.51 -23.41 -7.09
CA GLY A 104 -2.78 -23.03 -7.71
C GLY A 104 -3.49 -24.30 -8.12
N ASP A 105 -4.52 -24.71 -7.37
CA ASP A 105 -5.46 -25.70 -7.91
C ASP A 105 -6.22 -25.02 -9.07
N PRO A 106 -6.58 -25.77 -10.13
CA PRO A 106 -7.42 -25.26 -11.21
C PRO A 106 -8.76 -24.70 -10.72
#